data_AF-A0A9W7G6F1-F1
#
_entry.id   AF-A0A9W7G6F1-F1
#
_cell.length_a   1.000
_cell.length_b   1.000
_cell.length_c   1.000
_cell.angle_alpha   90.00
_cell.angle_beta   90.00
_cell.angle_gamma   90.00
#
_symmetry.space_group_name_H-M   'P 1'
#
loop_
_entity.id
_entity.type
_entity.pdbx_description
1 polymer ?
#
loop_
_entity_poly.entity_id
_entity_poly.type
_entity_poly.pdbx_seq_one_letter_code
_entity_poly.pdbx_strand_id
1 'polypeptide(L)'
;MESQSEVESSHNSSETTNVAVHSWDDLTEGQQCCINWAGDQDWDLIKGYAKEHGPEVLFGVYTVLVDEDEWSVVSVLTAASQYGNAEMVKLTLEAGFDNKEAMFWAAGISIFNSDNSTILRLLLEHGLDPNMDLRFEGLWEKCSKNLLMVAAEKGHIDQAIALLDHGANMNKTMAVNGNVYSPLTVTASCGAHDIFRLFLTRGAIPTTDDVFDVFGYCLKACKGEHPNPSLSRDVAIKMVATLLHLGKPDSDVVRDIYNYAEPSRRDPTIFNITKHYLQGRPFCCYVCEALTAKERDKLLMCPCRNVAYCSRSCQVKHWREHKVHCRGPLNERGESEAMVKKRSKTGKGAAAGGADVGVAEGADGTGKNGKKGKKGKNSRGKKK
;
A
#
# COMPACT_ATOMS: atom_id res chain seq x y z
N MET A 1 77.80 1.48 19.01
CA MET A 1 77.79 0.16 18.35
C MET A 1 76.89 -0.72 19.18
N GLU A 2 75.59 -0.43 19.16
CA GLU A 2 74.60 -1.03 18.25
C GLU A 2 74.45 -2.54 18.48
N SER A 3 73.34 -2.93 19.11
CA SER A 3 72.56 -4.06 18.61
C SER A 3 71.09 -3.71 18.86
N GLN A 4 70.36 -3.62 17.74
CA GLN A 4 69.00 -3.17 17.64
C GLN A 4 68.06 -4.25 18.22
N SER A 5 67.10 -3.79 19.02
CA SER A 5 65.91 -4.54 19.41
C SER A 5 64.99 -4.68 18.20
N GLU A 6 64.81 -5.90 17.72
CA GLU A 6 63.69 -6.26 16.84
C GLU A 6 62.38 -6.13 17.64
N VAL A 7 61.60 -5.11 17.31
CA VAL A 7 60.19 -5.00 17.72
C VAL A 7 59.39 -5.63 16.59
N GLU A 8 58.92 -6.86 16.82
CA GLU A 8 57.98 -7.53 15.92
C GLU A 8 56.67 -6.74 15.86
N SER A 9 56.36 -6.30 14.64
CA SER A 9 55.13 -5.64 14.23
C SER A 9 53.95 -6.59 14.39
N SER A 10 53.07 -6.34 15.36
CA SER A 10 51.70 -6.87 15.36
C SER A 10 50.76 -5.86 14.71
N HIS A 11 50.86 -5.72 13.39
CA HIS A 11 49.77 -5.15 12.59
C HIS A 11 48.65 -6.20 12.50
N ASN A 12 47.69 -6.11 13.42
CA ASN A 12 46.42 -6.82 13.31
C ASN A 12 45.47 -5.97 12.45
N SER A 13 45.78 -5.84 11.16
CA SER A 13 44.89 -5.21 10.17
C SER A 13 44.02 -6.30 9.53
N SER A 14 42.77 -6.46 9.96
CA SER A 14 41.69 -7.01 9.10
C SER A 14 40.29 -7.10 9.72
N GLU A 15 40.05 -6.79 10.99
CA GLU A 15 38.73 -7.10 11.60
C GLU A 15 37.80 -5.92 11.96
N THR A 16 38.23 -4.65 11.87
CA THR A 16 37.42 -3.51 12.41
C THR A 16 36.72 -2.63 11.38
N THR A 17 36.62 -3.02 10.12
CA THR A 17 36.28 -2.03 9.07
C THR A 17 34.79 -1.69 8.91
N ASN A 18 33.84 -2.32 9.61
CA ASN A 18 32.41 -1.95 9.49
C ASN A 18 31.60 -2.11 10.79
N VAL A 19 32.26 -2.38 11.92
CA VAL A 19 31.58 -2.59 13.22
C VAL A 19 31.45 -1.25 13.93
N ALA A 20 30.27 -0.94 14.46
CA ALA A 20 30.06 0.26 15.27
C ALA A 20 30.79 0.13 16.61
N VAL A 21 31.53 1.17 17.01
CA VAL A 21 32.20 1.24 18.32
C VAL A 21 31.42 2.13 19.28
N HIS A 22 31.57 1.90 20.59
CA HIS A 22 30.86 2.66 21.61
C HIS A 22 31.62 3.91 22.08
N SER A 23 32.89 4.06 21.70
CA SER A 23 33.70 5.24 22.01
C SER A 23 34.29 5.85 20.74
N TRP A 24 34.37 7.18 20.72
CA TRP A 24 35.11 7.92 19.71
C TRP A 24 36.58 7.49 19.63
N ASP A 25 37.18 7.20 20.78
CA ASP A 25 38.60 6.85 20.91
C ASP A 25 38.94 5.46 20.33
N ASP A 26 37.93 4.63 20.05
CA ASP A 26 38.10 3.30 19.45
C ASP A 26 38.22 3.38 17.91
N LEU A 27 37.94 4.54 17.31
CA LEU A 27 38.11 4.79 15.89
C LEU A 27 39.58 5.07 15.54
N THR A 28 39.99 4.73 14.32
CA THR A 28 41.29 5.15 13.80
C THR A 28 41.35 6.68 13.64
N GLU A 29 42.54 7.28 13.74
CA GLU A 29 42.72 8.73 13.54
C GLU A 29 42.14 9.20 12.20
N GLY A 30 42.31 8.42 11.12
CA GLY A 30 41.75 8.74 9.81
C GLY A 30 40.21 8.75 9.78
N GLN A 31 39.56 7.81 10.49
CA GLN A 31 38.11 7.78 10.63
C GLN A 31 37.59 8.96 11.45
N GLN A 32 38.26 9.28 12.55
CA GLN A 32 37.94 10.46 13.38
C GLN A 32 38.04 11.75 12.56
N CYS A 33 39.11 11.93 11.78
CA CYS A 33 39.25 13.07 10.89
C CYS A 33 38.11 13.17 9.88
N CYS A 34 37.77 12.07 9.18
CA CYS A 34 36.70 12.07 8.19
C CYS A 34 35.34 12.40 8.79
N ILE A 35 35.04 11.91 10.00
CA ILE A 35 33.78 12.23 10.68
C ILE A 35 33.72 13.70 11.11
N ASN A 36 34.80 14.26 11.66
CA ASN A 36 34.84 15.68 12.03
C ASN A 36 34.63 16.58 10.80
N TRP A 37 35.36 16.32 9.72
CA TRP A 37 35.18 17.05 8.46
C TRP A 37 33.78 16.89 7.87
N ALA A 38 33.12 15.75 8.11
CA ALA A 38 31.75 15.54 7.66
C ALA A 38 30.76 16.43 8.43
N GLY A 39 31.01 16.68 9.71
CA GLY A 39 30.29 17.66 10.51
C GLY A 39 30.49 19.10 10.01
N ASP A 40 31.70 19.42 9.59
CA ASP A 40 32.05 20.72 8.99
C ASP A 40 31.63 20.86 7.52
N GLN A 41 31.15 19.78 6.90
CA GLN A 41 30.77 19.67 5.48
C GLN A 41 31.95 19.85 4.51
N ASP A 42 33.18 19.53 4.94
CA ASP A 42 34.40 19.58 4.14
C ASP A 42 34.58 18.33 3.26
N TRP A 43 33.62 18.13 2.35
CA TRP A 43 33.51 16.92 1.53
C TRP A 43 34.69 16.70 0.59
N ASP A 44 35.28 17.77 0.05
CA ASP A 44 36.45 17.67 -0.83
C ASP A 44 37.70 17.22 -0.08
N LEU A 45 37.84 17.62 1.19
CA LEU A 45 38.93 17.18 2.05
C LEU A 45 38.81 15.69 2.37
N ILE A 46 37.59 15.22 2.70
CA ILE A 46 37.31 13.79 2.90
C ILE A 46 37.64 12.99 1.64
N LYS A 47 37.19 13.43 0.46
CA LYS A 47 37.48 12.78 -0.83
C LYS A 47 38.98 12.69 -1.10
N GLY A 48 39.72 13.78 -0.86
CA GLY A 48 41.17 13.81 -1.02
C GLY A 48 41.87 12.85 -0.07
N TYR A 49 41.48 12.86 1.20
CA TYR A 49 42.07 12.04 2.24
C TYR A 49 41.83 10.53 2.01
N ALA A 50 40.60 10.13 1.69
CA ALA A 50 40.26 8.74 1.36
C ALA A 50 40.98 8.22 0.11
N LYS A 51 41.27 9.09 -0.86
CA LYS A 51 42.06 8.73 -2.03
C LYS A 51 43.53 8.45 -1.69
N GLU A 52 44.09 9.17 -0.71
CA GLU A 52 45.48 9.02 -0.28
C GLU A 52 45.67 7.87 0.71
N HIS A 53 44.74 7.68 1.63
CA HIS A 53 44.87 6.77 2.77
C HIS A 53 44.05 5.48 2.65
N GLY A 54 43.23 5.35 1.60
CA GLY A 54 42.34 4.21 1.37
C GLY A 54 40.89 4.49 1.80
N PRO A 55 39.91 3.81 1.19
CA PRO A 55 38.48 4.01 1.47
C PRO A 55 38.06 3.66 2.92
N GLU A 56 38.85 2.85 3.63
CA GLU A 56 38.54 2.34 4.96
C GLU A 56 38.39 3.43 6.02
N VAL A 57 38.99 4.61 5.76
CA VAL A 57 38.82 5.82 6.59
C VAL A 57 37.37 6.32 6.62
N LEU A 58 36.55 5.95 5.64
CA LEU A 58 35.14 6.33 5.56
C LEU A 58 34.23 5.45 6.41
N PHE A 59 34.73 4.31 6.89
CA PHE A 59 33.90 3.31 7.56
C PHE A 59 33.80 3.48 9.08
N GLY A 60 34.31 4.59 9.59
CA GLY A 60 34.16 4.95 10.99
C GLY A 60 32.69 5.10 11.36
N VAL A 61 32.24 4.29 12.32
CA VAL A 61 30.90 4.36 12.91
C VAL A 61 31.05 4.30 14.42
N TYR A 62 30.50 5.28 15.13
CA TYR A 62 30.40 5.21 16.58
C TYR A 62 29.02 5.62 17.07
N THR A 63 28.64 5.10 18.23
CA THR A 63 27.38 5.43 18.90
C THR A 63 27.63 6.43 20.02
N VAL A 64 26.84 7.49 20.11
CA VAL A 64 26.93 8.49 21.18
C VAL A 64 25.59 8.66 21.89
N LEU A 65 25.62 8.75 23.21
CA LEU A 65 24.47 9.15 24.02
C LEU A 65 24.16 10.63 23.78
N VAL A 66 22.99 10.92 23.23
CA VAL A 66 22.48 12.28 23.04
C VAL A 66 21.49 12.68 24.13
N ASP A 67 20.73 11.73 24.69
CA ASP A 67 19.84 11.93 25.86
C ASP A 67 19.83 10.69 26.77
N GLU A 68 19.18 10.77 27.95
CA GLU A 68 19.20 9.74 29.02
C GLU A 68 18.90 8.30 28.54
N ASP A 69 18.16 8.14 27.44
CA ASP A 69 17.85 6.85 26.81
C ASP A 69 17.98 6.88 25.28
N GLU A 70 18.71 7.84 24.70
CA GLU A 70 18.80 8.01 23.25
C GLU A 70 20.26 7.95 22.76
N TRP A 71 20.56 6.93 21.96
CA TRP A 71 21.81 6.78 21.22
C TRP A 71 21.63 7.28 19.79
N SER A 72 22.63 8.01 19.30
CA SER A 72 22.77 8.43 17.91
C SER A 72 23.94 7.72 17.25
N VAL A 73 23.77 7.31 16.00
CA VAL A 73 24.82 6.69 15.18
C VAL A 73 25.50 7.74 14.32
N VAL A 74 26.78 7.94 14.54
CA VAL A 74 27.59 8.95 13.86
C VAL A 74 28.59 8.29 12.94
N SER A 75 28.58 8.73 11.68
CA SER A 75 29.47 8.26 10.61
C SER A 75 29.50 9.30 9.49
N VAL A 76 30.43 9.15 8.55
CA VAL A 76 30.43 9.93 7.30
C VAL A 76 29.10 9.74 6.54
N LEU A 77 28.56 8.52 6.54
CA LEU A 77 27.30 8.20 5.84
C LEU A 77 26.08 8.92 6.45
N THR A 78 25.95 8.91 7.78
CA THR A 78 24.82 9.56 8.47
C THR A 78 24.91 11.08 8.37
N ALA A 79 26.10 11.68 8.46
CA ALA A 79 26.32 13.10 8.23
C ALA A 79 26.01 13.50 6.77
N ALA A 80 26.53 12.77 5.78
CA ALA A 80 26.25 13.03 4.37
C ALA A 80 24.74 12.96 4.08
N SER A 81 24.02 12.01 4.69
CA SER A 81 22.56 11.89 4.57
C SER A 81 21.81 13.06 5.20
N GLN A 82 22.27 13.54 6.37
CA GLN A 82 21.71 14.70 7.06
C GLN A 82 21.84 15.98 6.23
N TYR A 83 22.97 16.18 5.58
CA TYR A 83 23.22 17.35 4.73
C TYR A 83 22.79 17.16 3.27
N GLY A 84 22.14 16.05 2.92
CA GLY A 84 21.64 15.80 1.56
C GLY A 84 22.75 15.58 0.52
N ASN A 85 23.96 15.22 0.93
CA ASN A 85 25.09 15.00 0.04
C ASN A 85 25.06 13.58 -0.56
N ALA A 86 24.26 13.41 -1.62
CA ALA A 86 24.12 12.14 -2.33
C ALA A 86 25.44 11.65 -2.97
N GLU A 87 26.35 12.54 -3.36
CA GLU A 87 27.66 12.18 -3.91
C GLU A 87 28.51 11.48 -2.84
N MET A 88 28.59 12.04 -1.64
CA MET A 88 29.35 11.46 -0.53
C MET A 88 28.72 10.16 -0.03
N VAL A 89 27.38 10.08 0.02
CA VAL A 89 26.68 8.81 0.31
C VAL A 89 27.07 7.74 -0.71
N LYS A 90 26.96 8.06 -2.01
CA LYS A 90 27.32 7.13 -3.08
C LYS A 90 28.77 6.67 -2.97
N LEU A 91 29.70 7.59 -2.77
CA LEU A 91 31.13 7.28 -2.65
C LEU A 91 31.38 6.35 -1.45
N THR A 92 30.79 6.63 -0.30
CA THR A 92 30.94 5.82 0.91
C THR A 92 30.40 4.40 0.70
N LEU A 93 29.26 4.25 0.02
CA LEU A 93 28.67 2.94 -0.29
C LEU A 93 29.45 2.17 -1.37
N GLU A 94 29.91 2.85 -2.43
CA GLU A 94 30.75 2.25 -3.48
C GLU A 94 32.13 1.81 -2.96
N ALA A 95 32.61 2.44 -1.88
CA ALA A 95 33.82 2.05 -1.18
C ALA A 95 33.68 0.71 -0.43
N GLY A 96 32.46 0.21 -0.18
CA GLY A 96 32.22 -1.05 0.54
C GLY A 96 31.75 -0.89 1.99
N PHE A 97 31.25 0.30 2.35
CA PHE A 97 30.58 0.51 3.63
C PHE A 97 29.32 -0.38 3.73
N ASP A 98 29.21 -1.20 4.78
CA ASP A 98 28.10 -2.14 4.99
C ASP A 98 27.63 -2.18 6.46
N ASN A 99 27.81 -1.08 7.21
CA ASN A 99 27.27 -0.98 8.55
C ASN A 99 25.74 -0.78 8.48
N LYS A 100 24.99 -1.86 8.72
CA LYS A 100 23.53 -1.91 8.61
C LYS A 100 22.82 -0.88 9.49
N GLU A 101 23.32 -0.65 10.70
CA GLU A 101 22.72 0.31 11.63
C GLU A 101 22.86 1.74 11.11
N ALA A 102 24.07 2.14 10.71
CA ALA A 102 24.32 3.45 10.11
C ALA A 102 23.54 3.65 8.81
N MET A 103 23.44 2.62 7.96
CA MET A 103 22.61 2.68 6.74
C MET A 103 21.13 2.87 7.06
N PHE A 104 20.61 2.21 8.10
CA PHE A 104 19.23 2.38 8.53
C PHE A 104 18.97 3.80 9.06
N TRP A 105 19.85 4.34 9.90
CA TRP A 105 19.73 5.72 10.39
C TRP A 105 19.84 6.75 9.26
N ALA A 106 20.78 6.55 8.33
CA ALA A 106 20.92 7.35 7.11
C ALA A 106 19.63 7.35 6.27
N ALA A 107 18.97 6.20 6.14
CA ALA A 107 17.68 6.09 5.46
C ALA A 107 16.57 6.81 6.23
N GLY A 108 16.51 6.64 7.55
CA GLY A 108 15.57 7.35 8.42
C GLY A 108 15.70 8.86 8.25
N ILE A 109 16.91 9.40 8.36
CA ILE A 109 17.23 10.83 8.14
C ILE A 109 16.77 11.28 6.76
N SER A 110 17.07 10.51 5.73
CA SER A 110 16.71 10.83 4.34
C SER A 110 15.20 10.85 4.12
N ILE A 111 14.43 10.04 4.84
CA ILE A 111 12.97 10.03 4.71
C ILE A 111 12.32 11.32 5.25
N PHE A 112 12.95 12.02 6.19
CA PHE A 112 12.39 13.29 6.71
C PHE A 112 12.41 14.41 5.67
N ASN A 113 13.25 14.32 4.63
CA ASN A 113 13.34 15.30 3.56
C ASN A 113 12.90 14.68 2.22
N SER A 114 11.84 15.21 1.59
CA SER A 114 11.33 14.68 0.32
C SER A 114 12.38 14.66 -0.80
N ASP A 115 13.29 15.63 -0.78
CA ASP A 115 14.32 15.80 -1.81
C ASP A 115 15.44 14.75 -1.71
N ASN A 116 15.56 14.09 -0.55
CA ASN A 116 16.56 13.04 -0.30
C ASN A 116 16.10 11.65 -0.80
N SER A 117 15.12 11.60 -1.71
CA SER A 117 14.67 10.34 -2.34
C SER A 117 15.80 9.60 -3.06
N THR A 118 16.78 10.32 -3.62
CA THR A 118 17.98 9.73 -4.25
C THR A 118 18.86 9.01 -3.22
N ILE A 119 19.05 9.59 -2.03
CA ILE A 119 19.86 8.99 -0.97
C ILE A 119 19.23 7.69 -0.48
N LEU A 120 17.91 7.70 -0.25
CA LEU A 120 17.19 6.48 0.12
C LEU A 120 17.33 5.37 -0.94
N ARG A 121 17.26 5.72 -2.23
CA ARG A 121 17.46 4.74 -3.32
C ARG A 121 18.87 4.17 -3.32
N LEU A 122 19.90 5.01 -3.16
CA LEU A 122 21.29 4.54 -3.07
C LEU A 122 21.47 3.54 -1.92
N LEU A 123 20.93 3.84 -0.73
CA LEU A 123 21.01 2.93 0.42
C LEU A 123 20.32 1.59 0.13
N LEU A 124 19.13 1.61 -0.46
CA LEU A 124 18.38 0.40 -0.84
C LEU A 124 19.06 -0.42 -1.94
N GLU A 125 19.67 0.24 -2.92
CA GLU A 125 20.44 -0.39 -4.01
C GLU A 125 21.72 -1.06 -3.49
N HIS A 126 22.29 -0.52 -2.41
CA HIS A 126 23.49 -1.04 -1.74
C HIS A 126 23.19 -1.98 -0.56
N GLY A 127 21.99 -2.56 -0.49
CA GLY A 127 21.71 -3.69 0.41
C GLY A 127 21.07 -3.34 1.75
N LEU A 128 20.63 -2.09 1.97
CA LEU A 128 19.77 -1.77 3.10
C LEU A 128 18.51 -2.64 3.06
N ASP A 129 18.25 -3.41 4.12
CA ASP A 129 16.97 -4.11 4.29
C ASP A 129 15.88 -3.11 4.72
N PRO A 130 14.87 -2.83 3.89
CA PRO A 130 13.79 -1.91 4.25
C PRO A 130 12.90 -2.44 5.37
N ASN A 131 13.03 -3.72 5.75
CA ASN A 131 12.31 -4.36 6.83
C ASN A 131 13.11 -4.45 8.13
N MET A 132 14.32 -3.89 8.17
CA MET A 132 15.14 -3.87 9.38
C MET A 132 14.35 -3.28 10.56
N ASP A 133 14.49 -3.90 11.74
CA ASP A 133 13.80 -3.51 12.95
C ASP A 133 14.79 -3.50 14.11
N LEU A 134 15.23 -2.28 14.45
CA LEU A 134 16.25 -2.04 15.47
C LEU A 134 15.88 -2.54 16.87
N ARG A 135 14.60 -2.88 17.13
CA ARG A 135 14.17 -3.48 18.40
C ARG A 135 14.69 -4.90 18.56
N PHE A 136 14.64 -5.70 17.48
CA PHE A 136 15.08 -7.11 17.53
C PHE A 136 16.60 -7.25 17.58
N GLU A 137 17.32 -6.19 17.22
CA GLU A 137 18.77 -6.09 17.35
C GLU A 137 19.20 -5.62 18.76
N GLY A 138 18.26 -5.30 19.66
CA GLY A 138 18.56 -4.80 21.01
C GLY A 138 19.07 -3.35 21.04
N LEU A 139 18.96 -2.62 19.93
CA LEU A 139 19.56 -1.30 19.75
C LEU A 139 18.62 -0.16 20.11
N TRP A 140 17.30 -0.37 20.05
CA TRP A 140 16.33 0.71 20.29
C TRP A 140 14.95 0.22 20.72
N GLU A 141 14.67 0.20 22.03
CA GLU A 141 13.37 -0.25 22.58
C GLU A 141 12.19 0.68 22.24
N LYS A 142 12.47 1.93 21.84
CA LYS A 142 11.45 2.96 21.57
C LYS A 142 11.07 3.08 20.08
N CYS A 143 11.47 2.16 19.19
CA CYS A 143 11.20 2.31 17.75
C CYS A 143 9.71 2.11 17.49
N SER A 144 8.99 3.20 17.27
CA SER A 144 7.55 3.14 17.09
C SER A 144 7.11 2.87 15.65
N LYS A 145 8.03 3.01 14.67
CA LYS A 145 7.71 3.02 13.23
C LYS A 145 8.83 2.37 12.43
N ASN A 146 8.47 1.63 11.38
CA ASN A 146 9.41 1.20 10.34
C ASN A 146 9.55 2.29 9.25
N LEU A 147 10.54 2.18 8.37
CA LEU A 147 10.81 3.17 7.31
C LEU A 147 9.58 3.50 6.46
N LEU A 148 8.76 2.49 6.14
CA LEU A 148 7.53 2.66 5.36
C LEU A 148 6.47 3.48 6.11
N MET A 149 6.34 3.29 7.43
CA MET A 149 5.46 4.10 8.29
C MET A 149 5.97 5.54 8.43
N VAL A 150 7.28 5.77 8.47
CA VAL A 150 7.84 7.14 8.50
C VAL A 150 7.57 7.86 7.18
N ALA A 151 7.78 7.21 6.03
CA ALA A 151 7.45 7.78 4.73
C ALA A 151 5.95 8.10 4.59
N ALA A 152 5.09 7.22 5.13
CA ALA A 152 3.65 7.43 5.22
C ALA A 152 3.27 8.65 6.07
N GLU A 153 3.89 8.80 7.24
CA GLU A 153 3.67 9.95 8.13
C GLU A 153 4.07 11.27 7.47
N LYS A 154 5.17 11.28 6.72
CA LYS A 154 5.65 12.46 6.00
C LYS A 154 4.90 12.73 4.69
N GLY A 155 4.10 11.77 4.21
CA GLY A 155 3.39 11.89 2.95
C GLY A 155 4.30 11.80 1.72
N HIS A 156 5.52 11.26 1.87
CA HIS A 156 6.51 11.18 0.79
C HIS A 156 6.27 9.94 -0.08
N ILE A 157 5.36 10.07 -1.05
CA ILE A 157 4.94 8.94 -1.91
C ILE A 157 6.08 8.31 -2.70
N ASP A 158 7.02 9.09 -3.24
CA ASP A 158 8.14 8.56 -4.03
C ASP A 158 9.10 7.70 -3.20
N GLN A 159 9.27 8.06 -1.93
CA GLN A 159 10.05 7.28 -0.97
C GLN A 159 9.30 6.01 -0.56
N ALA A 160 7.98 6.10 -0.34
CA ALA A 160 7.15 4.91 -0.11
C ALA A 160 7.18 3.94 -1.30
N ILE A 161 7.15 4.45 -2.54
CA ILE A 161 7.30 3.65 -3.76
C ILE A 161 8.68 2.96 -3.76
N ALA A 162 9.76 3.71 -3.51
CA ALA A 162 11.11 3.14 -3.47
C ALA A 162 11.22 2.00 -2.44
N LEU A 163 10.75 2.22 -1.21
CA LEU A 163 10.75 1.19 -0.17
C LEU A 163 9.99 -0.07 -0.61
N LEU A 164 8.79 0.09 -1.19
CA LEU A 164 7.99 -1.04 -1.66
C LEU A 164 8.63 -1.77 -2.84
N ASP A 165 9.22 -1.05 -3.78
CA ASP A 165 9.90 -1.64 -4.94
C ASP A 165 11.14 -2.44 -4.52
N HIS A 166 11.74 -2.13 -3.37
CA HIS A 166 12.82 -2.89 -2.72
C HIS A 166 12.34 -3.89 -1.65
N GLY A 167 11.04 -4.19 -1.58
CA GLY A 167 10.52 -5.30 -0.76
C GLY A 167 10.11 -4.93 0.67
N ALA A 168 9.88 -3.65 0.97
CA ALA A 168 9.28 -3.26 2.26
C ALA A 168 7.92 -3.94 2.48
N ASN A 169 7.74 -4.53 3.66
CA ASN A 169 6.53 -5.24 4.03
C ASN A 169 5.45 -4.27 4.51
N MET A 170 4.48 -3.98 3.64
CA MET A 170 3.34 -3.13 3.94
C MET A 170 2.36 -3.67 5.00
N ASN A 171 2.53 -4.91 5.45
CA ASN A 171 1.73 -5.52 6.51
C ASN A 171 2.53 -5.66 7.83
N LYS A 172 3.78 -5.21 7.88
CA LYS A 172 4.59 -5.28 9.10
C LYS A 172 4.07 -4.29 10.13
N THR A 173 3.48 -4.80 11.20
CA THR A 173 2.96 -4.01 12.31
C THR A 173 4.04 -3.68 13.33
N MET A 174 3.85 -2.56 14.02
CA MET A 174 4.69 -2.11 15.13
C MET A 174 3.83 -2.03 16.38
N ALA A 175 4.37 -2.47 17.52
CA ALA A 175 3.68 -2.40 18.80
C ALA A 175 4.36 -1.35 19.67
N VAL A 176 3.58 -0.38 20.18
CA VAL A 176 4.07 0.78 20.92
C VAL A 176 3.10 1.07 22.05
N ASN A 177 3.60 1.04 23.30
CA ASN A 177 2.79 1.28 24.49
C ASN A 177 1.50 0.43 24.54
N GLY A 178 1.58 -0.83 24.09
CA GLY A 178 0.44 -1.76 24.03
C GLY A 178 -0.51 -1.56 22.85
N ASN A 179 -0.30 -0.56 22.00
CA ASN A 179 -1.08 -0.36 20.77
C ASN A 179 -0.34 -0.95 19.57
N VAL A 180 -1.08 -1.55 18.63
CA VAL A 180 -0.54 -2.08 17.38
C VAL A 180 -0.85 -1.11 16.25
N TYR A 181 0.17 -0.69 15.52
CA TYR A 181 0.06 0.18 14.36
C TYR A 181 0.48 -0.60 13.12
N SER A 182 -0.29 -0.47 12.04
CA SER A 182 0.04 -0.98 10.72
C SER A 182 0.40 0.18 9.78
N PRO A 183 1.11 -0.06 8.67
CA PRO A 183 1.34 0.99 7.68
C PRO A 183 0.02 1.59 7.16
N LEU A 184 -1.06 0.80 7.12
CA LEU A 184 -2.38 1.24 6.69
C LEU A 184 -3.06 2.17 7.72
N THR A 185 -2.94 1.89 9.02
CA THR A 185 -3.51 2.78 10.06
C THR A 185 -2.71 4.07 10.21
N VAL A 186 -1.38 4.01 10.06
CA VAL A 186 -0.52 5.21 10.06
C VAL A 186 -0.90 6.14 8.90
N THR A 187 -0.97 5.65 7.66
CA THR A 187 -1.39 6.47 6.51
C THR A 187 -2.77 7.10 6.70
N ALA A 188 -3.72 6.35 7.29
CA ALA A 188 -5.06 6.88 7.57
C ALA A 188 -5.06 7.98 8.64
N SER A 189 -4.38 7.77 9.78
CA SER A 189 -4.27 8.78 10.85
C SER A 189 -3.53 10.05 10.40
N CYS A 190 -2.60 9.91 9.46
CA CYS A 190 -1.86 11.03 8.87
C CYS A 190 -2.61 11.74 7.73
N GLY A 191 -3.72 11.19 7.24
CA GLY A 191 -4.43 11.71 6.07
C GLY A 191 -3.68 11.52 4.75
N ALA A 192 -2.68 10.64 4.70
CA ALA A 192 -1.85 10.35 3.52
C ALA A 192 -2.59 9.45 2.51
N HIS A 193 -3.68 9.96 1.93
CA HIS A 193 -4.59 9.21 1.05
C HIS A 193 -3.90 8.58 -0.16
N ASP A 194 -2.93 9.27 -0.77
CA ASP A 194 -2.23 8.74 -1.96
C ASP A 194 -1.36 7.51 -1.61
N ILE A 195 -0.73 7.51 -0.44
CA ILE A 195 0.06 6.37 0.05
C ILE A 195 -0.86 5.24 0.53
N PHE A 196 -1.96 5.56 1.22
CA PHE A 196 -2.98 4.58 1.60
C PHE A 196 -3.53 3.85 0.36
N ARG A 197 -3.85 4.60 -0.69
CA ARG A 197 -4.30 4.07 -1.97
C ARG A 197 -3.22 3.22 -2.64
N LEU A 198 -1.95 3.65 -2.60
CA LEU A 198 -0.81 2.89 -3.11
C LEU A 198 -0.72 1.52 -2.42
N PHE A 199 -0.81 1.46 -1.10
CA PHE A 199 -0.73 0.20 -0.35
C PHE A 199 -1.85 -0.77 -0.74
N LEU A 200 -3.10 -0.31 -0.77
CA LEU A 200 -4.23 -1.15 -1.18
C LEU A 200 -4.13 -1.59 -2.65
N THR A 201 -3.61 -0.73 -3.52
CA THR A 201 -3.37 -1.08 -4.93
C THR A 201 -2.28 -2.15 -5.07
N ARG A 202 -1.28 -2.14 -4.19
CA ARG A 202 -0.18 -3.11 -4.14
C ARG A 202 -0.55 -4.39 -3.37
N GLY A 203 -1.80 -4.52 -2.93
CA GLY A 203 -2.32 -5.75 -2.31
C GLY A 203 -2.22 -5.81 -0.80
N ALA A 204 -2.10 -4.67 -0.10
CA ALA A 204 -2.30 -4.63 1.34
C ALA A 204 -3.71 -5.14 1.68
N ILE A 205 -3.79 -6.07 2.63
CA ILE A 205 -5.06 -6.67 3.06
C ILE A 205 -5.41 -6.07 4.42
N PRO A 206 -6.48 -5.25 4.51
CA PRO A 206 -6.90 -4.68 5.79
C PRO A 206 -7.30 -5.79 6.76
N THR A 207 -6.72 -5.77 7.94
CA THR A 207 -7.16 -6.58 9.08
C THR A 207 -8.41 -5.99 9.72
N THR A 208 -9.03 -6.74 10.62
CA THR A 208 -10.17 -6.26 11.41
C THR A 208 -9.82 -4.95 12.13
N ASP A 209 -8.67 -4.90 12.81
CA ASP A 209 -8.21 -3.73 13.56
C ASP A 209 -7.95 -2.53 12.63
N ASP A 210 -7.36 -2.76 11.46
CA ASP A 210 -7.16 -1.70 10.47
C ASP A 210 -8.49 -1.05 10.06
N VAL A 211 -9.53 -1.87 9.83
CA VAL A 211 -10.84 -1.35 9.44
C VAL A 211 -11.44 -0.54 10.60
N PHE A 212 -11.37 -1.05 11.84
CA PHE A 212 -11.85 -0.31 13.01
C PHE A 212 -11.16 1.05 13.17
N ASP A 213 -9.82 1.07 13.10
CA ASP A 213 -9.03 2.29 13.28
C ASP A 213 -9.26 3.30 12.15
N VAL A 214 -9.24 2.86 10.89
CA VAL A 214 -9.47 3.73 9.73
C VAL A 214 -10.86 4.38 9.82
N PHE A 215 -11.91 3.62 10.12
CA PHE A 215 -13.25 4.17 10.33
C PHE A 215 -13.27 5.13 11.52
N GLY A 216 -12.61 4.79 12.63
CA GLY A 216 -12.52 5.63 13.82
C GLY A 216 -11.87 6.99 13.54
N TYR A 217 -10.71 7.01 12.89
CA TYR A 217 -10.02 8.25 12.51
C TYR A 217 -10.85 9.09 11.55
N CYS A 218 -11.43 8.46 10.52
CA CYS A 218 -12.23 9.15 9.52
C CYS A 218 -13.51 9.78 10.10
N LEU A 219 -14.23 9.06 10.98
CA LEU A 219 -15.44 9.59 11.62
C LEU A 219 -15.13 10.74 12.60
N LYS A 220 -14.03 10.65 13.36
CA LYS A 220 -13.55 11.77 14.19
C LYS A 220 -13.19 12.99 13.33
N ALA A 221 -12.53 12.77 12.20
CA ALA A 221 -12.17 13.83 11.25
C ALA A 221 -13.40 14.52 10.65
N CYS A 222 -14.44 13.76 10.28
CA CYS A 222 -15.70 14.34 9.79
C CYS A 222 -16.39 15.27 10.81
N LYS A 223 -16.10 15.12 12.10
CA LYS A 223 -16.60 15.99 13.18
C LYS A 223 -15.68 17.16 13.53
N GLY A 224 -14.46 17.20 12.98
CA GLY A 224 -13.42 18.13 13.42
C GLY A 224 -12.82 17.77 14.79
N GLU A 225 -12.98 16.53 15.25
CA GLU A 225 -12.45 16.03 16.53
C GLU A 225 -11.09 15.32 16.37
N HIS A 226 -10.61 15.16 15.14
CA HIS A 226 -9.34 14.50 14.86
C HIS A 226 -8.17 15.48 15.06
N PRO A 227 -7.09 15.10 15.77
CA PRO A 227 -5.99 16.00 16.10
C PRO A 227 -5.15 16.40 14.88
N ASN A 228 -5.10 15.56 13.85
CA ASN A 228 -4.35 15.84 12.63
C ASN A 228 -5.19 16.63 11.61
N PRO A 229 -4.82 17.86 11.25
CA PRO A 229 -5.57 18.70 10.31
C PRO A 229 -5.51 18.19 8.86
N SER A 230 -4.51 17.39 8.49
CA SER A 230 -4.36 16.82 7.14
C SER A 230 -5.47 15.82 6.81
N LEU A 231 -6.05 15.17 7.83
CA LEU A 231 -7.22 14.32 7.68
C LEU A 231 -8.49 15.18 7.77
N SER A 232 -8.81 15.88 6.68
CA SER A 232 -10.06 16.63 6.55
C SER A 232 -11.27 15.69 6.34
N ARG A 233 -12.49 16.22 6.47
CA ARG A 233 -13.73 15.47 6.15
C ARG A 233 -13.70 14.87 4.74
N ASP A 234 -13.21 15.60 3.75
CA ASP A 234 -13.16 15.12 2.36
C ASP A 234 -12.10 14.03 2.16
N VAL A 235 -10.94 14.18 2.82
CA VAL A 235 -9.89 13.14 2.83
C VAL A 235 -10.40 11.89 3.53
N ALA A 236 -11.09 12.02 4.67
CA ALA A 236 -11.69 10.92 5.40
C ALA A 236 -12.72 10.14 4.56
N ILE A 237 -13.60 10.85 3.83
CA ILE A 237 -14.56 10.23 2.92
C ILE A 237 -13.84 9.45 1.81
N LYS A 238 -12.79 10.04 1.20
CA LYS A 238 -11.97 9.36 0.20
C LYS A 238 -11.27 8.13 0.77
N MET A 239 -10.75 8.22 1.99
CA MET A 239 -10.06 7.13 2.68
C MET A 239 -10.98 5.93 2.85
N VAL A 240 -12.20 6.13 3.38
CA VAL A 240 -13.20 5.06 3.54
C VAL A 240 -13.63 4.50 2.18
N ALA A 241 -13.88 5.36 1.19
CA ALA A 241 -14.23 4.89 -0.15
C ALA A 241 -13.13 4.00 -0.76
N THR A 242 -11.86 4.38 -0.58
CA THR A 242 -10.68 3.66 -1.06
C THR A 242 -10.52 2.33 -0.34
N LEU A 243 -10.67 2.32 0.99
CA LEU A 243 -10.62 1.12 1.82
C LEU A 243 -11.64 0.07 1.35
N LEU A 244 -12.89 0.49 1.17
CA LEU A 244 -13.96 -0.42 0.77
C LEU A 244 -13.85 -0.85 -0.71
N HIS A 245 -13.36 0.03 -1.59
CA HIS A 245 -13.26 -0.27 -3.02
C HIS A 245 -12.06 -1.15 -3.37
N LEU A 246 -10.88 -0.81 -2.86
CA LEU A 246 -9.62 -1.50 -3.16
C LEU A 246 -9.32 -2.57 -2.12
N GLY A 247 -9.42 -2.25 -0.83
CA GLY A 247 -9.11 -3.16 0.27
C GLY A 247 -10.12 -4.28 0.45
N LYS A 248 -11.39 -4.04 0.09
CA LYS A 248 -12.50 -5.02 0.14
C LYS A 248 -12.50 -5.86 1.44
N PRO A 249 -12.49 -5.21 2.62
CA PRO A 249 -12.46 -5.92 3.90
C PRO A 249 -13.69 -6.81 4.08
N ASP A 250 -13.62 -7.78 5.00
CA ASP A 250 -14.75 -8.66 5.29
C ASP A 250 -16.03 -7.86 5.57
N SER A 251 -17.12 -8.22 4.89
CA SER A 251 -18.40 -7.52 5.01
C SER A 251 -19.00 -7.62 6.41
N ASP A 252 -18.70 -8.67 7.17
CA ASP A 252 -19.19 -8.84 8.53
C ASP A 252 -18.48 -7.88 9.48
N VAL A 253 -17.16 -7.72 9.35
CA VAL A 253 -16.39 -6.69 10.07
C VAL A 253 -16.92 -5.29 9.78
N VAL A 254 -17.15 -4.96 8.51
CA VAL A 254 -17.69 -3.65 8.12
C VAL A 254 -19.11 -3.44 8.67
N ARG A 255 -19.92 -4.50 8.71
CA ARG A 255 -21.30 -4.47 9.23
C ARG A 255 -21.33 -4.22 10.74
N ASP A 256 -20.41 -4.82 11.48
CA ASP A 256 -20.30 -4.62 12.93
C ASP A 256 -19.96 -3.16 13.24
N ILE A 257 -18.99 -2.57 12.53
CA ILE A 257 -18.66 -1.15 12.63
C ILE A 257 -19.86 -0.26 12.29
N TYR A 258 -20.55 -0.57 11.18
CA TYR A 258 -21.71 0.17 10.71
C TYR A 258 -22.86 0.17 11.75
N ASN A 259 -23.04 -0.93 12.47
CA ASN A 259 -24.07 -1.07 13.51
C ASN A 259 -23.64 -0.44 14.84
N TYR A 260 -22.37 -0.58 15.21
CA TYR A 260 -21.82 -0.07 16.48
C TYR A 260 -21.80 1.46 16.55
N ALA A 261 -21.59 2.14 15.42
CA ALA A 261 -21.53 3.59 15.38
C ALA A 261 -22.88 4.22 15.80
N GLU A 262 -22.89 4.91 16.95
CA GLU A 262 -24.04 5.71 17.40
C GLU A 262 -24.51 6.67 16.29
N PRO A 263 -25.83 6.92 16.13
CA PRO A 263 -26.34 7.83 15.10
C PRO A 263 -25.70 9.23 15.13
N SER A 264 -25.34 9.72 16.32
CA SER A 264 -24.64 10.98 16.57
C SER A 264 -23.20 11.02 16.01
N ARG A 265 -22.62 9.87 15.67
CA ARG A 265 -21.26 9.71 15.15
C ARG A 265 -21.18 9.46 13.66
N ARG A 266 -22.32 9.41 12.95
CA ARG A 266 -22.38 9.03 11.53
C ARG A 266 -22.21 10.25 10.62
N ASP A 267 -21.18 10.24 9.78
CA ASP A 267 -21.17 11.10 8.59
C ASP A 267 -22.14 10.51 7.53
N PRO A 268 -23.09 11.29 6.98
CA PRO A 268 -24.07 10.77 6.03
C PRO A 268 -23.46 10.16 4.77
N THR A 269 -22.31 10.68 4.30
CA THR A 269 -21.64 10.23 3.09
C THR A 269 -20.97 8.88 3.33
N ILE A 270 -20.18 8.80 4.40
CA ILE A 270 -19.53 7.54 4.84
C ILE A 270 -20.61 6.47 5.03
N PHE A 271 -21.69 6.79 5.74
CA PHE A 271 -22.76 5.83 6.00
C PHE A 271 -23.43 5.31 4.72
N ASN A 272 -23.68 6.19 3.74
CA ASN A 272 -24.24 5.78 2.45
C ASN A 272 -23.27 4.90 1.64
N ILE A 273 -21.98 5.25 1.62
CA ILE A 273 -20.92 4.46 0.98
C ILE A 273 -20.87 3.06 1.61
N THR A 274 -20.79 2.97 2.95
CA THR A 274 -20.73 1.70 3.67
C THR A 274 -21.98 0.86 3.45
N LYS A 275 -23.17 1.48 3.47
CA LYS A 275 -24.43 0.80 3.15
C LYS A 275 -24.42 0.20 1.75
N HIS A 276 -23.91 0.93 0.76
CA HIS A 276 -23.80 0.41 -0.61
C HIS A 276 -22.80 -0.73 -0.72
N TYR A 277 -21.64 -0.63 -0.05
CA TYR A 277 -20.68 -1.71 0.05
C TYR A 277 -21.32 -3.01 0.58
N LEU A 278 -22.01 -2.94 1.73
CA LEU A 278 -22.70 -4.09 2.35
C LEU A 278 -23.82 -4.68 1.47
N GLN A 279 -24.37 -3.88 0.55
CA GLN A 279 -25.38 -4.33 -0.41
C GLN A 279 -24.77 -4.89 -1.71
N GLY A 280 -23.44 -4.91 -1.84
CA GLY A 280 -22.76 -5.27 -3.08
C GLY A 280 -23.01 -4.26 -4.22
N ARG A 281 -23.39 -3.02 -3.89
CA ARG A 281 -23.70 -1.97 -4.86
C ARG A 281 -22.49 -1.04 -5.04
N PRO A 282 -22.17 -0.64 -6.29
CA PRO A 282 -21.17 0.39 -6.53
C PRO A 282 -21.52 1.71 -5.86
N PHE A 283 -20.53 2.34 -5.24
CA PHE A 283 -20.64 3.65 -4.57
C PHE A 283 -19.63 4.69 -5.10
N CYS A 284 -18.62 4.26 -5.84
CA CYS A 284 -17.63 5.12 -6.45
C CYS A 284 -17.30 4.67 -7.88
N CYS A 285 -16.60 5.53 -8.62
CA CYS A 285 -16.05 5.16 -9.91
C CYS A 285 -15.00 4.07 -9.74
N TYR A 286 -15.11 2.98 -10.50
CA TYR A 286 -14.17 1.87 -10.41
C TYR A 286 -12.70 2.26 -10.66
N VAL A 287 -12.46 3.28 -11.49
CA VAL A 287 -11.10 3.64 -11.94
C VAL A 287 -10.45 4.71 -11.08
N CYS A 288 -11.20 5.74 -10.68
CA CYS A 288 -10.65 6.92 -10.01
C CYS A 288 -11.34 7.24 -8.68
N GLU A 289 -12.22 6.36 -8.21
CA GLU A 289 -12.89 6.43 -6.90
C GLU A 289 -13.76 7.68 -6.68
N ALA A 290 -14.00 8.47 -7.73
CA ALA A 290 -14.92 9.60 -7.68
C ALA A 290 -16.33 9.12 -7.27
N LEU A 291 -16.94 9.80 -6.30
CA LEU A 291 -18.26 9.44 -5.76
C LEU A 291 -19.41 9.90 -6.67
N THR A 292 -19.16 10.87 -7.55
CA THR A 292 -20.13 11.42 -8.49
C THR A 292 -19.56 11.43 -9.92
N ALA A 293 -20.41 11.66 -10.92
CA ALA A 293 -19.96 11.88 -12.28
C ALA A 293 -19.59 13.36 -12.50
N LYS A 294 -18.71 13.63 -13.48
CA LYS A 294 -18.23 15.00 -13.73
C LYS A 294 -19.33 15.99 -14.16
N GLU A 295 -20.36 15.48 -14.83
CA GLU A 295 -21.42 16.29 -15.46
C GLU A 295 -22.83 15.95 -14.91
N ARG A 296 -22.91 15.05 -13.92
CA ARG A 296 -24.18 14.56 -13.35
C ARG A 296 -23.97 14.14 -11.90
N ASP A 297 -25.00 14.31 -11.07
CA ASP A 297 -24.94 13.92 -9.65
C ASP A 297 -24.83 12.41 -9.41
N LYS A 298 -25.04 11.58 -10.45
CA LYS A 298 -25.06 10.11 -10.36
C LYS A 298 -24.02 9.48 -11.29
N LEU A 299 -23.37 8.44 -10.79
CA LEU A 299 -22.42 7.63 -11.55
C LEU A 299 -23.11 6.90 -12.72
N LEU A 300 -22.33 6.69 -13.79
CA LEU A 300 -22.74 5.92 -14.94
C LEU A 300 -22.61 4.43 -14.61
N MET A 301 -23.73 3.78 -14.32
CA MET A 301 -23.77 2.36 -14.01
C MET A 301 -23.58 1.52 -15.27
N CYS A 302 -22.74 0.49 -15.19
CA CYS A 302 -22.69 -0.56 -16.21
C CYS A 302 -24.02 -1.33 -16.20
N PRO A 303 -24.51 -1.87 -17.34
CA PRO A 303 -25.74 -2.66 -17.38
C PRO A 303 -25.79 -3.86 -16.42
N CYS A 304 -24.64 -4.44 -16.05
CA CYS A 304 -24.54 -5.49 -15.04
C CYS A 304 -24.75 -5.02 -13.59
N ARG A 305 -24.78 -3.70 -13.36
CA ARG A 305 -24.92 -3.02 -12.06
C ARG A 305 -23.82 -3.30 -11.02
N ASN A 306 -22.79 -4.07 -11.37
CA ASN A 306 -21.68 -4.41 -10.46
C ASN A 306 -20.53 -3.40 -10.48
N VAL A 307 -20.50 -2.48 -11.46
CA VAL A 307 -19.49 -1.42 -11.56
C VAL A 307 -20.11 -0.11 -12.02
N ALA A 308 -19.50 0.99 -11.60
CA ALA A 308 -19.92 2.35 -11.92
C ALA A 308 -18.73 3.20 -12.39
N TYR A 309 -19.00 4.22 -13.19
CA TYR A 309 -17.99 5.11 -13.76
C TYR A 309 -18.39 6.57 -13.64
N CYS A 310 -17.44 7.46 -13.35
CA CYS A 310 -17.69 8.91 -13.34
C CYS A 310 -17.76 9.53 -14.75
N SER A 311 -17.24 8.82 -15.77
CA SER A 311 -17.11 9.31 -17.14
C SER A 311 -16.93 8.17 -18.15
N ARG A 312 -17.16 8.47 -19.43
CA ARG A 312 -16.88 7.54 -20.54
C ARG A 312 -15.38 7.19 -20.63
N SER A 313 -14.49 8.14 -20.31
CA SER A 313 -13.04 7.91 -20.26
C SER A 313 -12.68 6.81 -19.25
N CYS A 314 -13.20 6.92 -18.02
CA CYS A 314 -12.98 5.89 -16.99
C CYS A 314 -13.59 4.55 -17.39
N GLN A 315 -14.78 4.56 -18.01
CA GLN A 315 -15.37 3.33 -18.52
C GLN A 315 -14.46 2.65 -19.54
N VAL A 316 -13.94 3.38 -20.53
CA VAL A 316 -13.08 2.82 -21.59
C VAL A 316 -11.78 2.24 -21.02
N LYS A 317 -11.17 2.89 -20.03
CA LYS A 317 -9.95 2.39 -19.37
C LYS A 317 -10.14 1.00 -18.76
N HIS A 318 -11.20 0.80 -17.98
CA HIS A 318 -11.48 -0.49 -17.34
C HIS A 318 -12.22 -1.49 -18.24
N TRP A 319 -12.87 -1.05 -19.32
CA TRP A 319 -13.75 -1.90 -20.13
C TRP A 319 -13.05 -3.14 -20.70
N ARG A 320 -11.75 -3.04 -21.03
CA ARG A 320 -10.97 -4.17 -21.59
C ARG A 320 -10.95 -5.37 -20.65
N GLU A 321 -10.84 -5.15 -19.35
CA GLU A 321 -10.85 -6.18 -18.30
C GLU A 321 -12.30 -6.54 -17.93
N HIS A 322 -13.14 -5.53 -17.67
CA HIS A 322 -14.50 -5.75 -17.20
C HIS A 322 -15.37 -6.56 -18.18
N LYS A 323 -15.22 -6.35 -19.49
CA LYS A 323 -16.07 -7.00 -20.51
C LYS A 323 -16.01 -8.52 -20.46
N VAL A 324 -14.91 -9.09 -19.94
CA VAL A 324 -14.73 -10.55 -19.80
C VAL A 324 -15.67 -11.12 -18.73
N HIS A 325 -15.93 -10.35 -17.67
CA HIS A 325 -16.75 -10.75 -16.53
C HIS A 325 -18.13 -10.07 -16.49
N CYS A 326 -18.39 -9.12 -17.38
CA CYS A 326 -19.67 -8.42 -17.46
C CYS A 326 -20.76 -9.37 -17.95
N ARG A 327 -21.61 -9.84 -17.04
CA ARG A 327 -22.73 -10.73 -17.36
C ARG A 327 -24.00 -10.00 -17.81
N GLY A 328 -23.96 -8.68 -18.00
CA GLY A 328 -25.14 -7.88 -18.37
C GLY A 328 -26.28 -7.97 -17.34
N PRO A 329 -27.47 -7.41 -17.62
CA PRO A 329 -28.66 -7.68 -16.82
C PRO A 329 -29.03 -9.16 -17.01
N LEU A 330 -29.05 -9.90 -15.89
CA LEU A 330 -29.52 -11.27 -15.87
C LEU A 330 -31.05 -11.29 -15.81
N ASN A 331 -31.69 -12.19 -16.54
CA ASN A 331 -33.12 -12.44 -16.40
C ASN A 331 -33.43 -13.17 -15.08
N GLU A 332 -34.70 -13.42 -14.77
CA GLU A 332 -35.16 -14.14 -13.55
C GLU A 332 -34.57 -15.56 -13.41
N ARG A 333 -33.98 -16.11 -14.48
CA ARG A 333 -33.30 -17.41 -14.49
C ARG A 333 -31.78 -17.30 -14.40
N GLY A 334 -31.24 -16.10 -14.13
CA GLY A 334 -29.80 -15.87 -14.03
C GLY A 334 -29.06 -15.88 -15.37
N GLU A 335 -29.76 -15.76 -16.51
CA GLU A 335 -29.17 -15.83 -17.85
C GLU A 335 -28.93 -14.43 -18.42
N SER A 336 -27.75 -14.21 -19.03
CA SER A 336 -27.48 -12.98 -19.79
C SER A 336 -28.10 -13.04 -21.19
N GLU A 337 -28.34 -11.88 -21.83
CA GLU A 337 -28.76 -11.85 -23.24
C GLU A 337 -27.80 -12.63 -24.16
N ALA A 338 -26.51 -12.66 -23.84
CA ALA A 338 -25.52 -13.43 -24.57
C ALA A 338 -25.71 -14.96 -24.38
N MET A 339 -26.02 -15.41 -23.16
CA MET A 339 -26.36 -16.82 -22.87
C MET A 339 -27.64 -17.25 -23.60
N VAL A 340 -28.66 -16.38 -23.60
CA VAL A 340 -29.94 -16.62 -24.31
C VAL A 340 -29.74 -16.65 -25.84
N LYS A 341 -28.92 -15.75 -26.40
CA LYS A 341 -28.56 -15.75 -27.83
C LYS A 341 -27.73 -16.98 -28.24
N LYS A 342 -26.87 -17.50 -27.37
CA LYS A 342 -26.07 -18.71 -27.65
C LYS A 342 -26.96 -19.96 -27.68
N ARG A 343 -27.92 -20.08 -26.75
CA ARG A 343 -28.90 -21.19 -26.69
C ARG A 343 -29.89 -21.18 -27.86
N SER A 344 -30.32 -20.00 -28.28
CA SER A 344 -31.20 -19.85 -29.46
C SER A 344 -30.49 -20.13 -30.79
N LYS A 345 -29.15 -20.00 -30.83
CA LYS A 345 -28.32 -20.44 -31.97
C LYS A 345 -28.11 -21.97 -31.98
N THR A 346 -27.92 -22.60 -30.82
CA THR A 346 -27.77 -24.07 -30.75
C THR A 346 -29.10 -24.83 -30.89
N GLY A 347 -30.24 -24.20 -30.56
CA GLY A 347 -31.57 -24.82 -30.70
C GLY A 347 -32.18 -24.78 -32.10
N LYS A 348 -31.57 -24.09 -33.09
CA LYS A 348 -32.10 -23.98 -34.46
C LYS A 348 -31.45 -24.94 -35.48
N GLY A 349 -30.62 -25.88 -35.04
CA GLY A 349 -29.85 -26.78 -35.91
C GLY A 349 -30.28 -28.25 -35.95
N ALA A 350 -31.36 -28.67 -35.26
CA ALA A 350 -31.75 -30.08 -35.18
C ALA A 350 -33.21 -30.28 -35.59
N ALA A 351 -33.52 -30.08 -36.87
CA ALA A 351 -34.72 -30.62 -37.52
C ALA A 351 -34.58 -30.57 -39.05
N ALA A 352 -33.90 -31.55 -39.64
CA ALA A 352 -34.11 -31.98 -41.04
C ALA A 352 -33.35 -33.27 -41.37
N GLY A 353 -34.11 -34.30 -41.81
CA GLY A 353 -33.64 -35.52 -42.51
C GLY A 353 -33.38 -36.72 -41.58
N GLY A 354 -33.96 -37.91 -41.73
CA GLY A 354 -34.85 -38.49 -42.75
C GLY A 354 -34.66 -40.02 -42.75
N ALA A 355 -35.77 -40.77 -42.87
CA ALA A 355 -35.94 -42.20 -43.22
C ALA A 355 -35.27 -43.27 -42.31
N ASP A 356 -35.99 -44.14 -41.58
CA ASP A 356 -36.87 -45.27 -41.98
C ASP A 356 -36.11 -46.60 -42.09
N VAL A 357 -36.31 -47.52 -41.13
CA VAL A 357 -36.45 -48.99 -41.27
C VAL A 357 -37.14 -49.50 -39.98
N GLY A 358 -38.31 -50.13 -40.11
CA GLY A 358 -39.11 -50.64 -39.00
C GLY A 358 -38.83 -52.08 -38.58
N VAL A 359 -39.49 -52.51 -37.48
CA VAL A 359 -40.12 -53.83 -37.27
C VAL A 359 -41.26 -53.64 -36.24
N ALA A 360 -42.37 -54.35 -36.48
CA ALA A 360 -43.60 -54.48 -35.68
C ALA A 360 -43.33 -55.03 -34.26
N GLU A 361 -44.23 -55.09 -33.26
CA GLU A 361 -45.68 -55.34 -33.22
C GLU A 361 -46.12 -55.16 -31.73
N GLY A 362 -47.39 -54.84 -31.42
CA GLY A 362 -47.93 -55.00 -30.05
C GLY A 362 -48.92 -53.96 -29.50
N ALA A 363 -50.17 -54.08 -29.97
CA ALA A 363 -51.51 -53.71 -29.48
C ALA A 363 -51.81 -53.01 -28.11
N ASP A 364 -52.97 -52.31 -28.17
CA ASP A 364 -53.95 -51.88 -27.15
C ASP A 364 -53.60 -50.71 -26.20
N GLY A 365 -54.43 -49.70 -25.95
CA GLY A 365 -55.80 -49.38 -26.40
C GLY A 365 -56.38 -48.24 -25.54
N THR A 366 -57.33 -47.47 -26.11
CA THR A 366 -58.25 -46.49 -25.47
C THR A 366 -57.63 -45.15 -24.98
N GLY A 367 -58.21 -43.96 -25.11
CA GLY A 367 -59.49 -43.47 -25.63
C GLY A 367 -59.86 -42.13 -24.96
N LYS A 368 -60.45 -41.20 -25.74
CA LYS A 368 -61.24 -39.98 -25.37
C LYS A 368 -60.46 -38.68 -25.02
N ASN A 369 -60.53 -37.61 -25.82
CA ASN A 369 -61.61 -36.62 -26.10
C ASN A 369 -61.75 -35.47 -25.10
N GLY A 370 -61.75 -34.21 -25.60
CA GLY A 370 -62.29 -33.04 -24.90
C GLY A 370 -61.60 -31.68 -25.20
N LYS A 371 -61.68 -31.15 -26.42
CA LYS A 371 -62.43 -29.94 -26.83
C LYS A 371 -62.40 -28.68 -25.93
N LYS A 372 -61.83 -27.61 -26.52
CA LYS A 372 -62.36 -26.23 -26.74
C LYS A 372 -62.83 -25.38 -25.55
N GLY A 373 -62.29 -24.15 -25.50
CA GLY A 373 -62.97 -22.99 -24.93
C GLY A 373 -62.20 -21.69 -25.15
N LYS A 374 -62.69 -20.83 -26.06
CA LYS A 374 -62.07 -19.60 -26.56
C LYS A 374 -62.82 -18.38 -26.02
N LYS A 375 -62.08 -17.27 -25.86
CA LYS A 375 -62.51 -15.85 -25.97
C LYS A 375 -63.36 -15.22 -24.85
N GLY A 376 -62.84 -14.10 -24.35
CA GLY A 376 -63.59 -12.92 -23.92
C GLY A 376 -62.73 -11.67 -24.06
N LYS A 377 -62.93 -10.90 -25.13
CA LYS A 377 -62.43 -9.52 -25.32
C LYS A 377 -63.51 -8.55 -24.82
N ASN A 378 -63.08 -7.32 -24.54
CA ASN A 378 -63.80 -6.05 -24.36
C ASN A 378 -63.68 -5.51 -22.93
N SER A 379 -63.48 -4.22 -22.67
CA SER A 379 -63.37 -3.04 -23.54
C SER A 379 -62.94 -1.83 -22.69
N ARG A 380 -62.30 -0.89 -23.37
CA ARG A 380 -62.11 0.52 -23.03
C ARG A 380 -63.28 1.15 -22.26
N GLY A 381 -62.95 1.98 -21.27
CA GLY A 381 -63.84 3.00 -20.72
C GLY A 381 -63.02 4.18 -20.17
N LYS A 382 -62.94 5.24 -20.96
CA LYS A 382 -62.48 6.59 -20.56
C LYS A 382 -63.55 7.27 -19.72
N LYS A 383 -63.14 8.05 -18.72
CA LYS A 383 -63.72 9.31 -18.16
C LYS A 383 -63.17 9.44 -16.74
N LYS A 384 -62.79 10.60 -16.22
CA LYS A 384 -62.66 11.96 -16.72
C LYS A 384 -61.68 12.66 -15.77
#